data_AF-A0A522TFJ6-F1
#
_entry.id   AF-A0A522TFJ6-F1
#
_cell.length_a   1.000
_cell.length_b   1.000
_cell.length_c   1.000
_cell.angle_alpha   90.00
_cell.angle_beta   90.00
_cell.angle_gamma   90.00
#
_symmetry.space_group_name_H-M   'P 1'
#
loop_
_entity.id
_entity.type
_entity.pdbx_description
1 polymer ?
#
loop_
_entity_poly.entity_id
_entity_poly.type
_entity_poly.pdbx_seq_one_letter_code
_entity_poly.pdbx_strand_id
1 'polypeptide(L)'
;MALLHRPIAALGLPRGILPNRRAANAALLRVFSRARRHGHALLLLRVAGEGGMPLPAAFLEAVAAEIRIGDLAWCEPGAELLLLLEDTEEGAAVAVRLRERAAVHGLALRLHQAQFPRQSLTLEALLTEAGWRA
;
A
#
# COMPACT_ATOMS: atom_id res chain seq x y z
N MET A 1 22.11 0.60 -26.53
CA MET A 1 20.93 0.11 -25.79
C MET A 1 20.85 0.87 -24.48
N ALA A 2 19.92 1.82 -24.37
CA ALA A 2 19.69 2.59 -23.15
C ALA A 2 18.25 2.33 -22.71
N LEU A 3 18.06 1.38 -21.78
CA LEU A 3 16.81 1.25 -21.04
C LEU A 3 16.81 2.40 -20.03
N LEU A 4 16.42 3.58 -20.50
CA LEU A 4 16.20 4.74 -19.67
C LEU A 4 15.13 4.37 -18.65
N HIS A 5 15.59 4.22 -17.40
CA HIS A 5 14.79 4.35 -16.19
C HIS A 5 13.81 5.51 -16.37
N ARG A 6 12.56 5.21 -16.74
CA ARG A 6 11.50 6.21 -16.67
C ARG A 6 11.42 6.64 -15.22
N PRO A 7 11.67 7.92 -14.89
CA PRO A 7 11.53 8.38 -13.53
C PRO A 7 10.05 8.20 -13.16
N ILE A 8 9.81 7.50 -12.06
CA ILE A 8 8.49 7.34 -11.43
C ILE A 8 7.79 8.71 -11.23
N ALA A 9 8.55 9.81 -11.24
CA ALA A 9 8.07 11.20 -11.24
C ALA A 9 7.15 11.57 -12.43
N ALA A 10 7.08 10.79 -13.51
CA ALA A 10 6.19 11.05 -14.65
C ALA A 10 4.78 10.42 -14.50
N LEU A 11 4.44 9.83 -13.35
CA LEU A 11 3.18 9.07 -13.18
C LEU A 11 1.96 9.89 -12.71
N GLY A 12 2.08 11.20 -12.49
CA GLY A 12 0.92 12.02 -12.09
C GLY A 12 0.18 11.46 -10.88
N LEU A 13 0.94 11.03 -9.85
CA LEU A 13 0.34 10.39 -8.68
C LEU A 13 -0.53 11.38 -7.91
N PRO A 14 -1.73 10.97 -7.48
CA PRO A 14 -2.58 11.79 -6.63
C PRO A 14 -1.90 12.12 -5.30
N ARG A 15 -2.37 13.19 -4.65
CA ARG A 15 -1.91 13.56 -3.30
C ARG A 15 -2.13 12.40 -2.33
N GLY A 16 -1.13 12.15 -1.47
CA GLY A 16 -1.19 11.10 -0.45
C GLY A 16 -0.67 9.73 -0.88
N ILE A 17 -0.42 9.51 -2.17
CA ILE A 17 0.27 8.31 -2.67
C ILE A 17 1.73 8.64 -2.92
N LEU A 18 2.64 7.90 -2.28
CA LEU A 18 4.08 8.12 -2.41
C LEU A 18 4.65 7.34 -3.60
N PRO A 19 5.66 7.90 -4.29
CA PRO A 19 6.15 7.33 -5.55
C PRO A 19 6.89 6.00 -5.36
N ASN A 20 7.51 5.78 -4.20
CA ASN A 20 8.25 4.56 -3.93
C ASN A 20 8.45 4.37 -2.42
N ARG A 21 8.92 3.17 -2.05
CA ARG A 21 9.30 2.83 -0.68
C ARG A 21 10.29 3.80 -0.06
N ARG A 22 11.28 4.28 -0.83
CA ARG A 22 12.29 5.21 -0.32
C ARG A 22 11.63 6.50 0.16
N ALA A 23 10.64 7.00 -0.57
CA ALA A 23 9.82 8.14 -0.15
C ALA A 23 8.90 7.78 1.03
N ALA A 24 8.38 6.55 1.07
CA ALA A 24 7.49 6.08 2.14
C ALA A 24 8.20 5.73 3.46
N ASN A 25 9.52 5.50 3.46
CA ASN A 25 10.24 4.89 4.58
C ASN A 25 10.06 5.64 5.91
N ALA A 26 10.17 6.97 5.90
CA ALA A 26 9.98 7.77 7.11
C ALA A 26 8.54 7.69 7.64
N ALA A 27 7.54 7.61 6.76
CA ALA A 27 6.14 7.44 7.14
C ALA A 27 5.88 6.01 7.63
N LEU A 28 6.40 4.99 6.95
CA LEU A 28 6.33 3.58 7.33
C LEU A 28 6.82 3.37 8.76
N LEU A 29 8.03 3.86 9.08
CA LEU A 29 8.61 3.74 10.42
C LEU A 29 7.75 4.43 11.48
N ARG A 30 7.13 5.57 11.16
CA ARG A 30 6.23 6.28 12.08
C ARG A 30 4.94 5.50 12.34
N VAL A 31 4.24 5.07 11.30
CA VAL A 31 2.99 4.29 11.40
C VAL A 31 3.25 3.01 12.18
N PHE A 32 4.32 2.30 11.83
CA PHE A 32 4.74 1.08 12.49
C PHE A 32 5.07 1.29 13.98
N SER A 33 5.88 2.30 14.31
CA SER A 33 6.26 2.59 15.69
C SER A 33 5.06 2.99 16.53
N ARG A 34 4.11 3.74 15.94
CA ARG A 34 2.85 4.10 16.57
C ARG A 34 1.99 2.86 16.82
N ALA A 35 1.75 2.05 15.80
CA ALA A 35 0.96 0.82 15.93
C ALA A 35 1.54 -0.11 17.02
N ARG A 36 2.87 -0.27 17.06
CA ARG A 36 3.55 -1.03 18.11
C ARG A 36 3.36 -0.43 19.50
N ARG A 37 3.52 0.89 19.66
CA ARG A 37 3.36 1.58 20.95
C ARG A 37 1.96 1.40 21.54
N HIS A 38 0.94 1.42 20.68
CA HIS A 38 -0.46 1.33 21.08
C HIS A 38 -1.02 -0.11 21.00
N GLY A 39 -0.24 -1.06 20.46
CA GLY A 39 -0.67 -2.44 20.28
C GLY A 39 -1.79 -2.61 19.26
N HIS A 40 -1.81 -1.78 18.22
CA HIS A 40 -2.75 -1.90 17.10
C HIS A 40 -2.22 -2.86 16.04
N ALA A 41 -3.11 -3.67 15.47
CA ALA A 41 -2.81 -4.42 14.26
C ALA A 41 -2.86 -3.51 13.03
N LEU A 42 -2.23 -3.94 11.93
CA LEU A 42 -2.18 -3.22 10.68
C LEU A 42 -2.68 -4.11 9.54
N LEU A 43 -3.37 -3.52 8.58
CA LEU A 43 -3.77 -4.18 7.35
C LEU A 43 -2.85 -3.73 6.22
N LEU A 44 -2.29 -4.70 5.49
CA LEU A 44 -1.49 -4.42 4.30
C LEU A 44 -2.25 -4.89 3.06
N LEU A 45 -2.60 -3.94 2.19
CA LEU A 45 -3.21 -4.22 0.91
C LEU A 45 -2.15 -4.11 -0.17
N ARG A 46 -2.07 -5.12 -1.04
CA ARG A 46 -1.31 -5.08 -2.27
C ARG A 46 -2.26 -5.14 -3.45
N VAL A 47 -2.22 -4.12 -4.29
CA VAL A 47 -2.98 -4.05 -5.53
C VAL A 47 -2.00 -4.12 -6.69
N ALA A 48 -2.21 -5.05 -7.61
CA ALA A 48 -1.40 -5.18 -8.81
C ALA A 48 -2.29 -5.17 -10.05
N GLY A 49 -1.82 -4.50 -11.10
CA GLY A 49 -2.40 -4.64 -12.43
C GLY A 49 -2.06 -6.01 -13.03
N GLU A 50 -2.95 -6.53 -13.86
CA GLU A 50 -2.68 -7.77 -14.60
C GLU A 50 -1.44 -7.60 -15.48
N GLY A 51 -0.55 -8.61 -15.48
CA GLY A 51 0.65 -8.59 -16.31
C GLY A 51 1.65 -7.46 -16.02
N GLY A 52 1.58 -6.82 -14.84
CA GLY A 52 2.44 -5.68 -14.51
C GLY A 52 2.02 -4.37 -15.19
N MET A 53 0.79 -4.31 -15.70
CA MET A 53 0.21 -3.11 -16.25
C MET A 53 0.04 -2.02 -15.17
N PRO A 54 0.19 -0.73 -15.55
CA PRO A 54 -0.01 0.37 -14.63
C PRO A 54 -1.43 0.38 -14.05
N LEU A 55 -1.56 0.75 -12.78
CA LEU A 55 -2.85 0.92 -12.15
C LEU A 55 -3.63 2.07 -12.82
N PRO A 56 -4.94 1.91 -13.07
CA PRO A 56 -5.77 2.98 -13.62
C PRO A 56 -5.74 4.24 -12.76
N ALA A 57 -5.62 5.41 -13.39
CA ALA A 57 -5.62 6.69 -12.67
C ALA A 57 -6.88 6.87 -11.80
N ALA A 58 -8.06 6.49 -12.31
CA ALA A 58 -9.31 6.53 -11.56
C ALA A 58 -9.29 5.68 -10.27
N PHE A 59 -8.57 4.56 -10.29
CA PHE A 59 -8.38 3.73 -9.10
C PHE A 59 -7.45 4.41 -8.09
N LEU A 60 -6.35 5.00 -8.56
CA LEU A 60 -5.42 5.74 -7.71
C LEU A 60 -6.08 6.96 -7.04
N GLU A 61 -6.92 7.70 -7.79
CA GLU A 61 -7.71 8.81 -7.23
C GLU A 61 -8.71 8.32 -6.19
N ALA A 62 -9.36 7.18 -6.42
CA ALA A 62 -10.25 6.59 -5.43
C ALA A 62 -9.50 6.17 -4.15
N VAL A 63 -8.29 5.62 -4.28
CA VAL A 63 -7.44 5.33 -3.11
C VAL A 63 -7.11 6.61 -2.36
N ALA A 64 -6.67 7.65 -3.06
CA ALA A 64 -6.31 8.93 -2.45
C ALA A 64 -7.48 9.60 -1.70
N ALA A 65 -8.71 9.37 -2.15
CA ALA A 65 -9.91 9.86 -1.48
C ALA A 65 -10.27 9.07 -0.20
N GLU A 66 -9.82 7.81 -0.07
CA GLU A 66 -10.17 6.92 1.04
C GLU A 66 -9.12 6.92 2.16
N ILE A 67 -7.85 7.23 1.84
CA ILE A 67 -6.76 7.26 2.83
C ILE A 67 -6.92 8.43 3.83
N ARG A 68 -6.73 8.13 5.11
CA ARG A 68 -6.86 9.08 6.22
C ARG A 68 -5.50 9.51 6.77
N ILE A 69 -5.55 10.46 7.72
CA ILE A 69 -4.39 10.87 8.51
C ILE A 69 -3.96 9.69 9.40
N GLY A 70 -2.94 8.96 8.97
CA GLY A 70 -2.43 7.76 9.66
C GLY A 70 -2.24 6.58 8.72
N ASP A 71 -2.99 6.55 7.62
CA ASP A 71 -2.81 5.57 6.56
C ASP A 71 -1.60 5.94 5.70
N LEU A 72 -1.09 4.95 4.96
CA LEU A 72 0.03 5.16 4.07
C LEU A 72 -0.15 4.38 2.77
N ALA A 73 -0.04 5.07 1.65
CA ALA A 73 -0.06 4.45 0.33
C ALA A 73 1.23 4.77 -0.43
N TRP A 74 1.81 3.78 -1.10
CA TRP A 74 2.98 3.98 -1.96
C TRP A 74 3.06 2.96 -3.09
N CYS A 75 3.73 3.34 -4.18
CA CYS A 75 3.96 2.45 -5.30
C CYS A 75 5.23 1.61 -5.12
N GLU A 76 5.27 0.43 -5.72
CA GLU A 76 6.46 -0.42 -5.86
C GLU A 76 6.75 -0.73 -7.34
N PRO A 77 7.99 -1.12 -7.68
CA PRO A 77 8.32 -1.65 -9.00
C PRO A 77 7.38 -2.79 -9.40
N GLY A 78 6.96 -2.83 -10.67
CA GLY A 78 5.95 -3.79 -11.15
C GLY A 78 4.51 -3.25 -11.14
N ALA A 79 4.34 -1.94 -11.01
CA ALA A 79 3.04 -1.25 -11.01
C ALA A 79 2.13 -1.68 -9.86
N GLU A 80 2.72 -1.90 -8.70
CA GLU A 80 1.99 -2.34 -7.52
C GLU A 80 1.75 -1.15 -6.59
N LEU A 81 0.58 -1.12 -5.98
CA LEU A 81 0.24 -0.18 -4.93
C LEU A 81 0.15 -0.94 -3.62
N LEU A 82 0.91 -0.50 -2.64
CA LEU A 82 0.81 -0.94 -1.26
C LEU A 82 0.05 0.10 -0.45
N LEU A 83 -0.90 -0.36 0.36
CA LEU A 83 -1.59 0.46 1.34
C LEU A 83 -1.45 -0.16 2.72
N LEU A 84 -1.08 0.64 3.70
CA LEU A 84 -1.01 0.29 5.10
C LEU A 84 -2.10 1.05 5.85
N LEU A 85 -3.04 0.31 6.44
CA LEU A 85 -4.17 0.85 7.21
C LEU A 85 -4.10 0.35 8.66
N GLU A 86 -4.67 1.09 9.60
CA GLU A 86 -4.90 0.56 10.95
C GLU A 86 -6.01 -0.51 10.92
N ASP A 87 -5.80 -1.65 11.60
CA ASP A 87 -6.81 -2.74 11.70
C ASP A 87 -7.91 -2.35 12.70
N THR A 88 -8.78 -1.47 12.23
CA THR A 88 -9.96 -0.97 12.91
C THR A 88 -11.20 -1.29 12.07
N GLU A 89 -12.40 -1.14 12.63
CA GLU A 89 -13.65 -1.30 11.87
C GLU A 89 -13.66 -0.45 10.60
N GLU A 90 -13.15 0.79 10.69
CA GLU A 90 -13.01 1.64 9.53
C GLU A 90 -11.94 1.15 8.55
N GLY A 91 -10.76 0.78 9.03
CA GLY A 91 -9.69 0.28 8.16
C GLY A 91 -10.14 -0.95 7.36
N ALA A 92 -10.92 -1.83 8.00
CA ALA A 92 -11.58 -2.95 7.34
C ALA A 92 -12.63 -2.48 6.31
N ALA A 93 -13.44 -1.48 6.63
CA ALA A 93 -14.43 -0.91 5.70
C ALA A 93 -13.75 -0.27 4.46
N VAL A 94 -12.65 0.48 4.66
CA VAL A 94 -11.82 1.02 3.56
C VAL A 94 -11.28 -0.12 2.70
N ALA A 95 -10.74 -1.16 3.32
CA ALA A 95 -10.21 -2.32 2.60
C ALA A 95 -11.28 -3.00 1.71
N VAL A 96 -12.51 -3.12 2.22
CA VAL A 96 -13.65 -3.67 1.46
C VAL A 96 -14.02 -2.77 0.28
N ARG A 97 -14.17 -1.45 0.49
CA ARG A 97 -14.49 -0.50 -0.60
C ARG A 97 -13.43 -0.51 -1.70
N LEU A 98 -12.15 -0.54 -1.31
CA LEU A 98 -11.04 -0.59 -2.26
C LEU A 98 -11.01 -1.91 -3.04
N ARG A 99 -11.40 -3.03 -2.42
CA ARG A 99 -11.56 -4.31 -3.11
C ARG A 99 -12.66 -4.28 -4.16
N GLU A 100 -13.81 -3.74 -3.82
CA GLU A 100 -14.93 -3.59 -4.76
C GLU A 100 -14.53 -2.73 -5.96
N ARG A 101 -13.85 -1.59 -5.70
CA ARG A 101 -13.32 -0.73 -6.77
C ARG A 101 -12.25 -1.42 -7.60
N ALA A 102 -11.34 -2.18 -6.98
CA ALA A 102 -10.31 -2.94 -7.69
C ALA A 102 -10.95 -3.95 -8.66
N ALA A 103 -12.00 -4.64 -8.22
CA ALA A 103 -12.73 -5.60 -9.06
C ALA A 103 -13.38 -4.95 -10.29
N VAL A 104 -13.96 -3.75 -10.15
CA VAL A 104 -14.52 -2.98 -11.28
C VAL A 104 -13.47 -2.69 -12.35
N HIS A 105 -12.20 -2.56 -11.95
CA HIS A 105 -11.08 -2.29 -12.84
C HIS A 105 -10.30 -3.55 -13.28
N GLY A 106 -10.78 -4.75 -12.95
CA GLY A 106 -10.08 -6.01 -13.26
C GLY A 106 -8.72 -6.13 -12.57
N LEU A 107 -8.53 -5.50 -11.41
CA LEU A 107 -7.27 -5.51 -10.67
C LEU A 107 -7.21 -6.70 -9.71
N ALA A 108 -6.04 -7.31 -9.62
CA ALA A 108 -5.78 -8.35 -8.63
C ALA A 108 -5.47 -7.67 -7.28
N LEU A 109 -6.42 -7.77 -6.33
CA LEU A 109 -6.19 -7.35 -4.95
C LEU A 109 -5.76 -8.55 -4.10
N ARG A 110 -4.60 -8.44 -3.47
CA ARG A 110 -4.16 -9.33 -2.40
C ARG A 110 -4.23 -8.57 -1.08
N LEU A 111 -5.20 -8.94 -0.25
CA LEU A 111 -5.28 -8.48 1.12
C LEU A 111 -4.38 -9.36 1.98
N HIS A 112 -3.31 -8.78 2.51
CA HIS A 112 -2.51 -9.38 3.56
C HIS A 112 -2.86 -8.72 4.88
N GLN A 113 -3.79 -9.35 5.59
CA GLN A 113 -4.05 -8.95 6.97
C GLN A 113 -2.92 -9.50 7.83
N ALA A 114 -2.00 -8.62 8.19
CA ALA A 114 -0.91 -8.96 9.05
C ALA A 114 -1.28 -8.55 10.49
N GLN A 115 -2.02 -9.45 11.16
CA GLN A 115 -2.35 -9.32 12.58
C GLN A 115 -1.14 -9.75 13.40
N PHE A 116 -0.30 -8.80 13.78
CA PHE A 116 0.91 -9.14 14.49
C PHE A 116 0.73 -9.16 16.01
N PRO A 117 1.33 -10.13 16.71
CA PRO A 117 1.43 -10.07 18.16
C PRO A 117 2.27 -8.86 18.59
N ARG A 118 1.89 -8.23 19.71
CA ARG A 118 2.46 -7.00 20.30
C ARG A 118 4.00 -6.91 20.38
N GLN A 119 4.76 -8.00 20.17
CA GLN A 119 6.19 -8.08 20.50
C GLN A 119 7.14 -8.40 19.32
N SER A 120 6.65 -8.72 18.11
CA SER A 120 7.53 -9.31 17.07
C SER A 120 7.38 -8.74 15.67
N LEU A 121 6.71 -7.60 15.50
CA LEU A 121 6.65 -6.88 14.22
C LEU A 121 8.06 -6.41 13.85
N THR A 122 8.56 -6.82 12.68
CA THR A 122 9.63 -6.13 11.94
C THR A 122 9.05 -5.58 10.63
N LEU A 123 9.54 -4.43 10.18
CA LEU A 123 9.12 -3.86 8.89
C LEU A 123 9.41 -4.83 7.74
N GLU A 124 10.48 -5.62 7.86
CA GLU A 124 10.87 -6.63 6.89
C GLU A 124 9.87 -7.80 6.82
N ALA A 125 9.37 -8.28 7.95
CA ALA A 125 8.35 -9.34 7.98
C ALA A 125 7.05 -8.88 7.31
N LEU A 126 6.60 -7.65 7.60
CA LEU A 126 5.44 -7.03 6.96
C LEU A 126 5.60 -6.98 5.43
N LEU A 127 6.77 -6.57 4.95
CA LEU A 127 7.02 -6.46 3.51
C LEU A 127 7.14 -7.85 2.84
N THR A 128 7.76 -8.82 3.53
CA THR A 128 7.89 -10.19 3.03
C THR A 128 6.53 -10.86 2.88
N GLU A 129 5.64 -10.69 3.87
CA GLU A 129 4.26 -11.22 3.82
C GLU A 129 3.43 -10.60 2.70
N ALA A 130 3.72 -9.36 2.31
CA ALA A 130 3.16 -8.73 1.11
C ALA A 130 3.52 -9.46 -0.20
N GLY A 131 4.34 -10.52 -0.13
CA GLY A 131 4.89 -11.23 -1.27
C GLY A 131 6.04 -10.48 -1.93
N TRP A 132 6.75 -9.64 -1.18
CA TRP A 132 7.98 -9.01 -1.64
C TRP A 132 9.17 -9.94 -1.38
N ARG A 133 10.00 -10.14 -2.39
CA ARG A 133 11.31 -10.80 -2.27
C ARG A 133 12.36 -9.77 -2.67
N ALA A 134 13.38 -9.60 -1.83
CA ALA A 134 14.47 -8.65 -2.01
C ALA A 134 15.25 -8.87 -3.32
#